data_AF-A0A2E8LJD1-F1
#
_entry.id   AF-A0A2E8LJD1-F1
#
_cell.length_a   1.000
_cell.length_b   1.000
_cell.length_c   1.000
_cell.angle_alpha   90.00
_cell.angle_beta   90.00
_cell.angle_gamma   90.00
#
_symmetry.space_group_name_H-M   'P 1'
#
loop_
_entity.id
_entity.type
_entity.pdbx_description
1 polymer ?
#
loop_
_entity_poly.entity_id
_entity_poly.type
_entity_poly.pdbx_seq_one_letter_code
_entity_poly.pdbx_strand_id
1 'polypeptide(L)'
;MRRPLLPTVCAVLALGATTVACGSPAVTEPADAGDCTELVEAGRAAAERVLERLSGQTMAELEAANPGEPFAAVEHLLRTSELDARADELGCHPEELRVQACEIYGGLAYRARGEVAQDFLDPYLESCD
;
A
#
# COMPACT_ATOMS: atom_id res chain seq x y z
N MET A 1 41.55 -37.71 31.61
CA MET A 1 40.94 -36.54 32.26
C MET A 1 39.53 -36.38 31.74
N ARG A 2 38.53 -36.35 32.65
CA ARG A 2 37.10 -36.19 32.36
C ARG A 2 36.76 -34.71 32.20
N ARG A 3 35.97 -34.36 31.18
CA ARG A 3 34.92 -33.35 31.27
C ARG A 3 33.94 -33.52 30.09
N PRO A 4 32.68 -33.92 30.34
CA PRO A 4 31.61 -33.86 29.36
C PRO A 4 30.95 -32.47 29.43
N LEU A 5 30.65 -31.86 28.28
CA LEU A 5 29.74 -30.72 28.19
C LEU A 5 28.63 -31.09 27.22
N LEU A 6 27.40 -30.80 27.67
CA LEU A 6 26.12 -31.35 27.25
C LEU A 6 25.78 -31.14 25.75
N PRO A 7 24.93 -32.02 25.18
CA PRO A 7 24.26 -31.73 23.92
C PRO A 7 23.11 -30.74 24.16
N THR A 8 23.25 -29.52 23.66
CA THR A 8 22.14 -28.56 23.58
C THR A 8 21.17 -29.03 22.51
N VAL A 9 20.14 -29.75 22.94
CA VAL A 9 18.95 -30.06 22.13
C VAL A 9 18.18 -28.75 21.97
N CYS A 10 18.43 -28.03 20.88
CA CYS A 10 17.54 -26.97 20.41
C CYS A 10 16.41 -27.62 19.62
N ALA A 11 15.35 -28.02 20.32
CA ALA A 11 14.05 -28.21 19.71
C ALA A 11 13.54 -26.85 19.22
N VAL A 12 13.55 -26.61 17.91
CA VAL A 12 12.81 -25.50 17.31
C VAL A 12 11.75 -26.10 16.40
N LEU A 13 10.53 -25.74 16.73
CA LEU A 13 9.28 -26.20 16.16
C LEU A 13 9.22 -25.97 14.65
N ALA A 14 8.80 -27.00 13.92
CA ALA A 14 8.35 -26.88 12.55
C ALA A 14 7.02 -26.12 12.54
N LEU A 15 7.06 -24.85 12.11
CA LEU A 15 5.90 -24.10 11.66
C LEU A 15 6.12 -23.73 10.19
N GLY A 16 5.06 -23.89 9.40
CA GLY A 16 5.07 -24.05 7.96
C GLY A 16 5.92 -23.03 7.20
N ALA A 17 6.71 -23.54 6.28
CA ALA A 17 7.34 -22.76 5.23
C ALA A 17 6.26 -22.30 4.24
N THR A 18 5.58 -21.20 4.55
CA THR A 18 5.05 -20.33 3.51
C THR A 18 6.23 -19.56 2.95
N THR A 19 6.41 -19.66 1.63
CA THR A 19 7.47 -19.01 0.86
C THR A 19 7.64 -17.56 1.28
N VAL A 20 8.73 -17.28 2.02
CA VAL A 20 9.18 -15.92 2.27
C VAL A 20 9.66 -15.40 0.91
N ALA A 21 8.84 -14.58 0.26
CA ALA A 21 9.36 -13.67 -0.73
C ALA A 21 10.43 -12.83 -0.01
N CYS A 22 11.68 -12.93 -0.45
CA CYS A 22 12.77 -12.08 0.04
C CYS A 22 12.51 -10.65 -0.42
N GLY A 23 11.59 -9.97 0.25
CA GLY A 23 11.46 -8.53 0.26
C GLY A 23 11.50 -8.10 1.72
N SER A 24 12.11 -6.96 2.00
CA SER A 24 11.86 -6.24 3.25
C SER A 24 10.33 -6.17 3.48
N PRO A 25 9.87 -6.17 4.74
CA PRO A 25 8.44 -5.97 4.99
C PRO A 25 8.00 -4.68 4.28
N ALA A 26 6.93 -4.76 3.49
CA ALA A 26 6.43 -3.61 2.75
C ALA A 26 6.08 -2.47 3.71
N VAL A 27 6.53 -1.26 3.41
CA VAL A 27 6.18 -0.07 4.20
C VAL A 27 4.75 0.31 3.84
N THR A 28 3.83 0.22 4.81
CA THR A 28 2.40 0.51 4.60
C THR A 28 1.95 1.80 5.25
N GLU A 29 2.76 2.33 6.16
CA GLU A 29 2.49 3.54 6.94
C GLU A 29 3.44 4.66 6.47
N PRO A 30 2.94 5.86 6.11
CA PRO A 30 3.78 6.98 5.70
C PRO A 30 4.82 7.35 6.77
N ALA A 31 4.47 7.25 8.06
CA ALA A 31 5.38 7.58 9.15
C ALA A 31 6.62 6.68 9.23
N ASP A 32 6.53 5.46 8.69
CA ASP A 32 7.61 4.48 8.71
C ASP A 32 8.53 4.58 7.49
N ALA A 33 8.16 5.35 6.45
CA ALA A 33 8.96 5.51 5.25
C ALA A 33 10.26 6.27 5.54
N GLY A 34 11.40 5.65 5.27
CA GLY A 34 12.75 6.19 5.42
C GLY A 34 13.25 6.98 4.21
N ASP A 35 12.66 6.77 3.03
CA ASP A 35 12.98 7.46 1.79
C ASP A 35 11.74 7.64 0.89
N CYS A 36 11.93 8.32 -0.25
CA CYS A 36 10.86 8.63 -1.19
C CYS A 36 10.28 7.38 -1.87
N THR A 37 11.05 6.31 -2.02
CA THR A 37 10.57 5.04 -2.59
C THR A 37 9.64 4.35 -1.59
N GLU A 38 10.06 4.21 -0.34
CA GLU A 38 9.25 3.64 0.74
C GLU A 38 7.98 4.46 0.98
N LEU A 39 8.02 5.78 0.77
CA LEU A 39 6.85 6.64 0.85
C LEU A 39 5.83 6.33 -0.26
N VAL A 40 6.30 6.10 -1.49
CA VAL A 40 5.44 5.69 -2.60
C VAL A 40 4.89 4.29 -2.37
N GLU A 41 5.64 3.37 -1.76
CA GLU A 41 5.11 2.06 -1.34
C GLU A 41 3.99 2.19 -0.30
N ALA A 42 4.14 3.09 0.68
CA ALA A 42 3.08 3.39 1.65
C ALA A 42 1.84 3.96 0.97
N GLY A 43 2.02 4.88 0.01
CA GLY A 43 0.94 5.39 -0.83
C GLY A 43 0.24 4.29 -1.63
N ARG A 44 1.00 3.34 -2.19
CA ARG A 44 0.44 2.19 -2.90
C ARG A 44 -0.42 1.35 -1.97
N ALA A 45 0.06 1.06 -0.76
CA ALA A 45 -0.70 0.31 0.24
C ALA A 45 -2.02 1.01 0.61
N ALA A 46 -2.01 2.35 0.68
CA ALA A 46 -3.22 3.15 0.85
C ALA A 46 -4.20 3.01 -0.32
N ALA A 47 -3.70 3.11 -1.56
CA ALA A 47 -4.51 2.91 -2.75
C ALA A 47 -5.10 1.48 -2.83
N GLU A 48 -4.32 0.45 -2.48
CA GLU A 48 -4.81 -0.93 -2.41
C GLU A 48 -5.99 -1.09 -1.44
N ARG A 49 -5.94 -0.45 -0.26
CA ARG A 49 -7.04 -0.44 0.71
C ARG A 49 -8.30 0.25 0.16
N VAL A 50 -8.13 1.33 -0.59
CA VAL A 50 -9.25 2.01 -1.26
C VAL A 50 -9.89 1.09 -2.29
N LEU A 51 -9.09 0.49 -3.17
CA LEU A 51 -9.58 -0.42 -4.20
C LEU A 51 -10.29 -1.65 -3.62
N GLU A 52 -9.78 -2.19 -2.51
CA GLU A 52 -10.46 -3.27 -1.78
C GLU A 52 -11.82 -2.82 -1.23
N ARG A 53 -11.90 -1.59 -0.69
CA ARG A 53 -13.15 -1.06 -0.14
C ARG A 53 -14.21 -0.79 -1.20
N LEU A 54 -13.78 -0.33 -2.38
CA LEU A 54 -14.63 -0.05 -3.54
C LEU A 54 -14.98 -1.31 -4.33
N SER A 55 -14.23 -2.40 -4.17
CA SER A 55 -14.43 -3.64 -4.92
C SER A 55 -15.86 -4.16 -4.76
N GLY A 56 -16.57 -4.25 -5.89
CA GLY A 56 -17.95 -4.75 -5.93
C GLY A 56 -19.01 -3.77 -5.45
N GLN A 57 -18.64 -2.51 -5.16
CA GLN A 57 -19.61 -1.44 -4.96
C GLN A 57 -20.03 -0.82 -6.29
N THR A 58 -21.24 -0.28 -6.33
CA THR A 58 -21.77 0.50 -7.45
C THR A 58 -21.82 1.99 -7.09
N MET A 59 -21.83 2.86 -8.11
CA MET A 59 -21.93 4.31 -7.88
C MET A 59 -23.21 4.67 -7.12
N ALA A 60 -24.33 4.01 -7.47
CA ALA A 60 -25.62 4.24 -6.81
C ALA A 60 -25.58 3.89 -5.30
N GLU A 61 -24.85 2.86 -4.91
CA GLU A 61 -24.67 2.51 -3.49
C GLU A 61 -23.82 3.54 -2.74
N LEU A 62 -22.78 4.05 -3.39
CA LEU A 62 -21.93 5.11 -2.82
C LEU A 62 -22.68 6.43 -2.66
N GLU A 63 -23.41 6.86 -3.68
CA GLU A 63 -24.24 8.06 -3.65
C GLU A 63 -25.39 7.94 -2.62
N ALA A 64 -25.98 6.76 -2.46
CA ALA A 64 -26.99 6.52 -1.43
C ALA A 64 -26.41 6.62 -0.01
N ALA A 65 -25.15 6.20 0.18
CA ALA A 65 -24.47 6.29 1.47
C ALA A 65 -23.98 7.71 1.78
N ASN A 66 -23.46 8.42 0.77
CA ASN A 66 -22.91 9.78 0.89
C ASN A 66 -23.38 10.65 -0.30
N PRO A 67 -24.57 11.26 -0.20
CA PRO A 67 -25.13 12.06 -1.28
C PRO A 67 -24.23 13.27 -1.62
N GLY A 68 -23.76 13.34 -2.87
CA GLY A 68 -22.89 14.41 -3.36
C GLY A 68 -21.38 14.18 -3.13
N GLU A 69 -21.00 13.21 -2.29
CA GLU A 69 -19.62 12.87 -1.97
C GLU A 69 -19.41 11.34 -1.93
N PRO A 70 -19.61 10.63 -3.07
CA PRO A 70 -19.66 9.16 -3.10
C PRO A 70 -18.39 8.48 -2.54
N PHE A 71 -17.25 9.16 -2.61
CA PHE A 71 -15.95 8.64 -2.15
C PHE A 71 -15.55 9.10 -0.74
N ALA A 72 -16.36 9.89 -0.03
CA ALA A 72 -16.02 10.39 1.32
C ALA A 72 -15.63 9.27 2.31
N ALA A 73 -16.25 8.10 2.16
CA ALA A 73 -15.97 6.93 2.99
C ALA A 73 -14.57 6.32 2.77
N VAL A 74 -13.88 6.63 1.65
CA VAL A 74 -12.55 6.10 1.34
C VAL A 74 -11.45 7.17 1.38
N GLU A 75 -11.79 8.46 1.46
CA GLU A 75 -10.82 9.57 1.49
C GLU A 75 -9.80 9.42 2.63
N HIS A 76 -10.27 9.07 3.83
CA HIS A 76 -9.38 8.86 4.97
C HIS A 76 -8.38 7.70 4.76
N LEU A 77 -8.69 6.74 3.88
CA LEU A 77 -7.80 5.61 3.59
C LEU A 77 -6.61 6.03 2.73
N LEU A 78 -6.75 7.09 1.92
CA LEU A 78 -5.69 7.64 1.07
C LEU A 78 -4.57 8.28 1.88
N ARG A 79 -4.89 8.85 3.05
CA ARG A 79 -3.91 9.44 3.96
C ARG A 79 -3.00 10.48 3.31
N THR A 80 -3.58 11.26 2.39
CA THR A 80 -2.87 12.27 1.58
C THR A 80 -2.11 13.25 2.47
N SER A 81 -2.72 13.73 3.55
CA SER A 81 -2.06 14.65 4.49
C SER A 81 -0.79 14.10 5.12
N GLU A 82 -0.76 12.82 5.49
CA GLU A 82 0.40 12.20 6.12
C GLU A 82 1.48 11.83 5.10
N LEU A 83 1.08 11.47 3.89
CA LEU A 83 2.00 11.27 2.77
C LEU A 83 2.69 12.59 2.39
N ASP A 84 1.93 13.68 2.27
CA ASP A 84 2.45 15.01 1.95
C ASP A 84 3.41 15.51 3.03
N ALA A 85 3.01 15.43 4.30
CA ALA A 85 3.86 15.82 5.42
C ALA A 85 5.18 15.03 5.45
N ARG A 86 5.12 13.71 5.16
CA ARG A 86 6.33 12.90 5.12
C ARG A 86 7.19 13.19 3.91
N ALA A 87 6.60 13.45 2.75
CA ALA A 87 7.32 13.86 1.55
C ALA A 87 8.13 15.13 1.80
N ASP A 88 7.52 16.11 2.47
CA ASP A 88 8.18 17.36 2.86
C ASP A 88 9.35 17.12 3.82
N GLU A 89 9.16 16.27 4.84
CA GLU A 89 10.22 15.91 5.80
C GLU A 89 11.41 15.19 5.14
N LEU A 90 11.14 14.33 4.16
CA LEU A 90 12.15 13.58 3.41
C LEU A 90 12.77 14.40 2.27
N GLY A 91 12.18 15.54 1.91
CA GLY A 91 12.63 16.39 0.80
C GLY A 91 12.33 15.79 -0.57
N CYS A 92 11.28 14.97 -0.68
CA CYS A 92 10.88 14.31 -1.93
C CYS A 92 10.30 15.32 -2.93
N HIS A 93 10.78 15.30 -4.17
CA HIS A 93 10.26 16.20 -5.19
C HIS A 93 8.97 15.61 -5.82
N PRO A 94 7.91 16.41 -6.09
CA PRO A 94 6.64 15.89 -6.63
C PRO A 94 6.81 15.08 -7.93
N GLU A 95 7.70 15.54 -8.81
CA GLU A 95 8.00 14.83 -10.07
C GLU A 95 8.69 13.49 -9.84
N GLU A 96 9.56 13.40 -8.83
CA GLU A 96 10.24 12.16 -8.47
C GLU A 96 9.25 11.13 -7.88
N LEU A 97 8.34 11.60 -7.03
CA LEU A 97 7.26 10.79 -6.47
C LEU A 97 6.34 10.28 -7.56
N ARG A 98 5.97 11.12 -8.53
CA ARG A 98 5.12 10.74 -9.67
C ARG A 98 5.76 9.63 -10.49
N VAL A 99 7.02 9.80 -10.91
CA VAL A 99 7.73 8.78 -11.72
C VAL A 99 7.82 7.44 -10.99
N GLN A 100 8.17 7.47 -9.71
CA GLN A 100 8.24 6.26 -8.87
C GLN A 100 6.85 5.62 -8.69
N ALA A 101 5.82 6.43 -8.46
CA ALA A 101 4.45 5.95 -8.30
C ALA A 101 4.01 5.23 -9.58
N CYS A 102 4.28 5.79 -10.77
CA CYS A 102 3.90 5.15 -12.02
C CYS A 102 4.53 3.75 -12.20
N GLU A 103 5.77 3.55 -11.75
CA GLU A 103 6.39 2.23 -11.71
C GLU A 103 5.75 1.31 -10.65
N ILE A 104 5.65 1.81 -9.41
CA ILE A 104 5.24 1.02 -8.25
C ILE A 104 3.76 0.62 -8.32
N TYR A 105 2.91 1.50 -8.84
CA TYR A 105 1.45 1.35 -8.91
C TYR A 105 1.02 0.62 -10.20
N GLY A 106 1.93 0.28 -11.11
CA GLY A 106 1.57 -0.32 -12.41
C GLY A 106 0.73 -1.61 -12.31
N GLY A 107 0.79 -2.31 -11.17
CA GLY A 107 -0.05 -3.49 -10.90
C GLY A 107 -1.46 -3.19 -10.35
N LEU A 108 -1.80 -1.94 -10.02
CA LEU A 108 -3.08 -1.58 -9.39
C LEU A 108 -4.28 -1.74 -10.32
N ALA A 109 -4.08 -1.59 -11.64
CA ALA A 109 -5.15 -1.80 -12.62
C ALA A 109 -5.78 -3.21 -12.50
N TYR A 110 -4.98 -4.24 -12.17
CA TYR A 110 -5.47 -5.60 -11.95
C TYR A 110 -6.23 -5.78 -10.62
N ARG A 111 -6.09 -4.83 -9.70
CA ARG A 111 -6.77 -4.83 -8.39
C ARG A 111 -8.05 -4.01 -8.39
N ALA A 112 -8.20 -3.05 -9.30
CA ALA A 112 -9.41 -2.27 -9.51
C ALA A 112 -10.55 -3.14 -10.06
N ARG A 113 -11.28 -3.82 -9.16
CA ARG A 113 -12.37 -4.73 -9.52
C ARG A 113 -13.73 -4.01 -9.50
N GLY A 114 -14.32 -3.87 -10.67
CA GLY A 114 -15.61 -3.21 -10.86
C GLY A 114 -15.44 -1.76 -11.33
N GLU A 115 -16.48 -1.24 -11.98
CA GLU A 115 -16.49 0.06 -12.67
C GLU A 115 -16.04 1.20 -11.75
N VAL A 116 -16.62 1.31 -10.56
CA VAL A 116 -16.28 2.37 -9.59
C VAL A 116 -14.80 2.35 -9.17
N ALA A 117 -14.22 1.17 -8.98
CA ALA A 117 -12.81 1.05 -8.59
C ALA A 117 -11.87 1.39 -9.75
N GLN A 118 -12.32 1.16 -11.00
CA GLN A 118 -11.60 1.53 -12.22
C GLN A 118 -11.68 3.05 -12.43
N ASP A 119 -12.89 3.62 -12.40
CA ASP A 119 -13.12 5.07 -12.51
C ASP A 119 -12.32 5.87 -11.46
N PHE A 120 -12.20 5.32 -10.24
CA PHE A 120 -11.39 5.93 -9.19
C PHE A 120 -9.90 5.99 -9.53
N LEU A 121 -9.38 4.97 -10.23
CA LEU A 121 -7.95 4.82 -10.54
C LEU A 121 -7.57 5.47 -11.87
N ASP A 122 -8.51 5.66 -12.80
CA ASP A 122 -8.26 6.16 -14.15
C ASP A 122 -7.49 7.48 -14.19
N PRO A 123 -7.86 8.55 -13.45
CA PRO A 123 -7.14 9.82 -13.49
C PRO A 123 -5.66 9.69 -13.09
N TYR A 124 -5.36 8.71 -12.23
CA TYR A 124 -4.00 8.41 -11.83
C TYR A 124 -3.22 7.73 -12.95
N LEU A 125 -3.80 6.71 -13.59
CA LEU A 125 -3.16 5.99 -14.70
C LEU A 125 -2.90 6.92 -15.89
N GLU A 126 -3.82 7.83 -16.20
CA GLU A 126 -3.65 8.86 -17.23
C GLU A 126 -2.48 9.82 -16.93
N SER A 127 -2.11 10.02 -15.66
CA SER A 127 -0.97 10.87 -15.27
C SER A 127 0.40 10.20 -15.46
N CYS A 128 0.40 8.90 -15.74
CA CYS A 128 1.57 8.07 -15.96
C CYS A 128 1.93 7.84 -17.43
N ASP A 129 1.00 8.12 -18.35
CA ASP A 129 1.20 8.08 -19.80
C ASP A 129 1.86 9.38 -20.32
#